data_AF-A0A7K8QHZ3-F1
#
_entry.id   AF-A0A7K8QHZ3-F1
#
_cell.length_a   1.000
_cell.length_b   1.000
_cell.length_c   1.000
_cell.angle_alpha   90.00
_cell.angle_beta   90.00
_cell.angle_gamma   90.00
#
_symmetry.space_group_name_H-M   'P 1'
#
loop_
_entity.id
_entity.type
_entity.pdbx_description
1 polymer ?
#
loop_
_entity_poly.entity_id
_entity_poly.type
_entity_poly.pdbx_seq_one_letter_code
_entity_poly.pdbx_strand_id
1 'polypeptide(L)'
;QWTAVAAFLYGEIGVILVLCLPFISPLRWQKIFMIPLWSKMAVFWNKMFLTIIVLLIVLFLDAVREVRKYSSVHINEKAANVNSSAFDHIQMKLFRSQRNLYLSGFSLFLWLVLRRTVTLLTQLAKEMASHAALETQVNDATEAAKKYMAENERLQE
;
A
#
# COMPACT_ATOMS: atom_id res chain seq x y z
N GLN A 1 -5.73 1.76 -22.03
CA GLN A 1 -4.52 1.74 -21.18
C GLN A 1 -4.72 2.64 -19.96
N TRP A 2 -4.81 3.96 -20.10
CA TRP A 2 -4.89 4.91 -18.96
C TRP A 2 -6.15 4.78 -18.07
N THR A 3 -7.29 4.31 -18.60
CA THR A 3 -8.49 4.03 -17.79
C THR A 3 -8.28 2.89 -16.79
N ALA A 4 -7.52 1.86 -17.16
CA ALA A 4 -7.18 0.76 -16.26
C ALA A 4 -6.23 1.23 -15.14
N VAL A 5 -5.29 2.12 -15.47
CA VAL A 5 -4.38 2.76 -14.51
C VAL A 5 -5.16 3.65 -13.54
N ALA A 6 -6.16 4.37 -14.03
CA ALA A 6 -7.05 5.16 -13.18
C ALA A 6 -7.88 4.28 -12.24
N ALA A 7 -8.48 3.19 -12.76
CA ALA A 7 -9.22 2.24 -11.94
C ALA A 7 -8.33 1.60 -10.87
N PHE A 8 -7.10 1.25 -11.23
CA PHE A 8 -6.10 0.73 -10.29
C PHE A 8 -5.77 1.77 -9.21
N LEU A 9 -5.48 3.02 -9.59
CA LEU A 9 -5.23 4.12 -8.65
C LEU A 9 -6.40 4.34 -7.68
N TYR A 10 -7.64 4.36 -8.17
CA TYR A 10 -8.81 4.52 -7.32
C TYR A 10 -8.99 3.34 -6.37
N GLY A 11 -8.65 2.12 -6.82
CA GLY A 11 -8.57 0.93 -5.98
C GLY A 11 -7.52 1.10 -4.87
N GLU A 12 -6.31 1.55 -5.20
CA GLU A 12 -5.25 1.81 -4.22
C GLU A 12 -5.69 2.82 -3.16
N ILE A 13 -6.28 3.94 -3.58
CA ILE A 13 -6.81 4.96 -2.68
C ILE A 13 -7.87 4.37 -1.77
N GLY A 14 -8.84 3.62 -2.33
CA GLY A 14 -9.90 2.98 -1.54
C GLY A 14 -9.34 2.00 -0.50
N VAL A 15 -8.39 1.16 -0.89
CA VAL A 15 -7.76 0.18 0.02
C VAL A 15 -6.94 0.90 1.11
N ILE A 16 -6.14 1.91 0.76
CA ILE A 16 -5.36 2.68 1.73
C ILE A 16 -6.28 3.40 2.71
N LEU A 17 -7.35 4.04 2.23
CA LEU A 17 -8.33 4.70 3.10
C LEU A 17 -8.94 3.69 4.08
N VAL A 18 -9.39 2.54 3.59
CA VAL A 18 -9.94 1.48 4.47
C VAL A 18 -8.91 0.99 5.49
N LEU A 19 -7.65 0.83 5.11
CA LEU A 19 -6.58 0.41 6.02
C LEU A 19 -6.19 1.49 7.04
N CYS A 20 -6.28 2.78 6.66
CA CYS A 20 -5.94 3.91 7.52
C CYS A 20 -7.10 4.35 8.43
N LEU A 21 -8.34 3.94 8.14
CA LEU A 21 -9.48 4.31 8.97
C LEU A 21 -9.33 3.70 10.38
N PRO A 22 -9.44 4.51 11.45
CA PRO A 22 -9.34 4.03 12.82
C PRO A 22 -10.56 3.17 13.25
N PHE A 23 -11.56 3.02 12.38
CA PHE A 23 -12.77 2.25 12.65
C PHE A 23 -12.53 0.73 12.78
N ILE A 24 -11.47 0.19 12.17
CA ILE A 24 -11.14 -1.23 12.27
C ILE A 24 -10.03 -1.38 13.29
N SER A 25 -10.38 -1.83 14.50
CA SER A 25 -9.38 -2.04 15.54
C SER A 25 -8.32 -3.04 15.07
N PRO A 26 -7.04 -2.85 15.43
CA PRO A 26 -5.95 -3.76 15.04
C PRO A 26 -6.20 -5.22 15.41
N LEU A 27 -6.97 -5.47 16.47
CA LEU A 27 -7.43 -6.81 16.90
C LEU A 27 -8.31 -7.51 15.85
N ARG A 28 -9.12 -6.77 15.09
CA ARG A 28 -9.93 -7.35 14.00
C ARG A 28 -9.05 -7.69 12.80
N TRP A 29 -8.11 -6.81 12.47
CA TRP A 29 -7.10 -7.07 11.45
C TRP A 29 -6.23 -8.28 11.80
N GLN A 30 -5.86 -8.44 13.07
CA GLN A 30 -5.13 -9.62 13.55
C GLN A 30 -5.88 -10.92 13.23
N LYS A 31 -7.19 -11.01 13.48
CA LYS A 31 -7.96 -12.23 13.15
C LYS A 31 -7.95 -12.54 11.65
N ILE A 32 -8.00 -11.52 10.80
CA ILE A 32 -7.95 -11.67 9.33
C ILE A 32 -6.54 -12.07 8.86
N PHE A 33 -5.50 -11.46 9.42
CA PHE A 33 -4.10 -11.69 9.02
C PHE A 33 -3.47 -12.95 9.62
N MET A 34 -4.06 -13.48 10.69
CA MET A 34 -3.59 -14.71 11.35
C MET A 34 -4.15 -15.99 10.70
N ILE A 35 -5.01 -15.85 9.67
CA ILE A 35 -5.46 -16.99 8.88
C ILE A 35 -4.23 -17.60 8.18
N PRO A 36 -3.98 -18.93 8.29
CA PRO A 36 -2.81 -19.58 7.70
C PRO A 36 -2.74 -19.50 6.18
N LEU A 37 -3.85 -19.11 5.53
CA LEU A 37 -3.87 -18.74 4.12
C LEU A 37 -2.98 -17.52 3.84
N TRP A 38 -2.92 -16.56 4.77
CA TRP A 38 -2.21 -15.30 4.58
C TRP A 38 -0.69 -15.47 4.60
N SER A 39 -0.17 -16.39 5.42
CA SER A 39 1.26 -16.70 5.45
C SER A 39 1.74 -17.39 4.16
N LYS A 40 0.92 -18.29 3.58
CA LYS A 40 1.19 -18.89 2.26
C LYS A 40 1.05 -17.86 1.14
N MET A 41 0.07 -16.95 1.25
CA MET A 41 -0.14 -15.88 0.30
C MET A 41 1.01 -14.87 0.30
N ALA A 42 1.70 -14.65 1.42
CA ALA A 42 2.76 -13.64 1.56
C ALA A 42 3.92 -13.85 0.56
N VAL A 43 4.29 -15.10 0.29
CA VAL A 43 5.35 -15.43 -0.68
C VAL A 43 4.90 -15.10 -2.11
N PHE A 44 3.65 -15.44 -2.44
CA PHE A 44 3.04 -15.11 -3.73
C PHE A 44 2.87 -13.60 -3.91
N TRP A 45 2.47 -12.89 -2.84
CA TRP A 45 2.34 -11.44 -2.81
C TRP A 45 3.63 -10.71 -3.13
N ASN A 46 4.79 -11.24 -2.73
CA ASN A 46 6.06 -10.59 -3.05
C ASN A 46 6.36 -10.66 -4.56
N LYS A 47 6.07 -11.80 -5.21
CA LYS A 47 6.20 -11.95 -6.66
C LYS A 47 5.23 -11.02 -7.40
N MET A 48 3.95 -11.03 -7.01
CA MET A 48 2.93 -10.15 -7.61
C MET A 48 3.27 -8.67 -7.42
N PHE A 49 3.74 -8.28 -6.23
CA PHE A 49 4.19 -6.92 -5.95
C PHE A 49 5.32 -6.49 -6.89
N LEU A 50 6.33 -7.35 -7.08
CA LEU A 50 7.46 -7.07 -7.96
C LEU A 50 7.03 -6.99 -9.44
N THR A 51 6.12 -7.86 -9.88
CA THR A 51 5.58 -7.78 -11.24
C THR A 51 4.81 -6.48 -11.48
N ILE A 52 3.96 -6.07 -10.53
CA ILE A 52 3.15 -4.85 -10.65
C ILE A 52 4.02 -3.60 -10.59
N ILE A 53 5.01 -3.52 -9.68
CA ILE A 53 5.90 -2.34 -9.61
C ILE A 53 6.71 -2.17 -10.89
N VAL A 54 7.21 -3.26 -11.49
CA VAL A 54 7.92 -3.19 -12.78
C VAL A 54 7.00 -2.68 -13.88
N LEU A 55 5.75 -3.16 -13.93
CA LEU A 55 4.75 -2.68 -14.89
C LEU A 55 4.47 -1.18 -14.71
N LEU A 56 4.28 -0.72 -13.47
CA LEU A 56 4.04 0.70 -13.18
C LEU A 56 5.24 1.57 -13.53
N ILE A 57 6.48 1.11 -13.29
CA ILE A 57 7.70 1.82 -13.69
C ILE A 57 7.77 1.94 -15.21
N VAL A 58 7.52 0.87 -15.96
CA VAL A 58 7.51 0.91 -17.43
C VAL A 58 6.48 1.90 -17.94
N LEU A 59 5.26 1.87 -17.39
CA LEU A 59 4.20 2.80 -17.75
C LEU A 59 4.55 4.26 -17.40
N PHE A 60 5.19 4.48 -16.25
CA PHE A 60 5.64 5.82 -15.84
C PHE A 60 6.72 6.35 -16.79
N LEU A 61 7.69 5.52 -17.16
CA LEU A 61 8.73 5.89 -18.14
C LEU A 61 8.13 6.16 -19.52
N ASP A 62 7.11 5.40 -19.93
CA ASP A 62 6.36 5.66 -21.17
C ASP A 62 5.66 7.02 -21.11
N ALA A 63 4.99 7.34 -19.98
CA ALA A 63 4.36 8.65 -19.77
C ALA A 63 5.37 9.80 -19.82
N VAL A 64 6.56 9.64 -19.20
CA VAL A 64 7.63 10.63 -19.23
C VAL A 64 8.12 10.86 -20.67
N ARG A 65 8.33 9.78 -21.43
CA ARG A 65 8.73 9.86 -22.84
C ARG A 65 7.66 10.56 -23.67
N GLU A 66 6.39 10.22 -23.45
CA GLU A 66 5.24 10.81 -24.15
C GLU A 66 5.14 12.33 -23.88
N VAL A 67 5.25 12.76 -22.62
CA VAL A 67 5.27 14.18 -22.25
C VAL A 67 6.46 14.90 -22.88
N ARG A 68 7.67 14.33 -22.84
CA ARG A 68 8.86 14.93 -23.45
C ARG A 68 8.72 15.08 -24.96
N LYS A 69 8.21 14.04 -25.65
CA LYS A 69 7.98 14.05 -27.10
C LYS A 69 6.98 15.13 -27.51
N TYR A 70 5.82 15.21 -26.84
CA TYR A 70 4.83 16.22 -27.18
C TYR A 70 5.27 17.63 -26.78
N SER A 71 6.06 17.77 -25.71
CA SER A 71 6.66 19.06 -25.32
C SER A 71 7.65 19.56 -26.37
N SER A 72 8.55 18.70 -26.86
CA SER A 72 9.51 19.09 -27.90
C SER A 72 8.84 19.44 -29.22
N VAL A 73 7.80 18.69 -29.61
CA VAL A 73 7.02 19.00 -30.83
C VAL A 73 6.26 20.33 -30.68
N HIS A 74 5.66 20.59 -29.51
CA HIS A 74 4.97 21.84 -29.23
C HIS A 74 5.91 23.07 -29.30
N ILE A 75 7.15 22.95 -28.80
CA ILE A 75 8.16 24.02 -28.90
C ILE A 75 8.56 24.26 -30.36
N ASN A 76 8.77 23.18 -31.12
CA ASN A 76 9.22 23.27 -32.51
C ASN A 76 8.14 23.86 -33.45
N GLU A 77 6.87 23.49 -33.27
CA GLU A 77 5.77 24.07 -34.05
C GLU A 77 5.48 25.53 -33.68
N LYS A 78 5.62 25.89 -32.40
CA LYS A 78 5.52 27.30 -31.96
C LYS A 78 6.61 28.17 -32.60
N ALA A 79 7.81 27.62 -32.78
CA ALA A 79 8.91 28.31 -33.47
C ALA A 79 8.72 28.40 -34.99
N ALA A 80 7.99 27.45 -35.59
CA ALA A 80 7.77 27.36 -37.02
C ALA A 80 6.53 28.12 -37.55
N ASN A 81 5.75 28.80 -36.69
CA ASN A 81 4.54 29.56 -37.07
C ASN A 81 3.54 28.75 -37.92
N VAL A 82 3.45 27.44 -37.67
CA VAL A 82 2.59 26.54 -38.43
C VAL A 82 1.14 26.63 -37.93
N ASN A 83 0.22 26.73 -38.89
CA ASN A 83 -1.26 26.71 -38.82
C ASN A 83 -1.90 26.52 -37.42
N SER A 84 -2.70 27.51 -36.97
CA SER A 84 -3.35 27.56 -35.64
C SER A 84 -4.12 26.28 -35.25
N SER A 85 -4.70 25.57 -36.22
CA SER A 85 -5.47 24.35 -35.99
C SER A 85 -4.62 23.11 -35.65
N ALA A 86 -3.36 23.04 -36.12
CA ALA A 86 -2.44 21.96 -35.77
C ALA A 86 -1.86 22.18 -34.35
N PHE A 87 -1.58 23.45 -34.02
CA PHE A 87 -1.10 23.86 -32.71
C PHE A 87 -2.06 23.50 -31.57
N ASP A 88 -3.37 23.77 -31.74
CA ASP A 88 -4.39 23.43 -30.75
C ASP A 88 -4.48 21.92 -30.50
N HIS A 89 -4.35 21.11 -31.55
CA HIS A 89 -4.39 19.64 -31.44
C HIS A 89 -3.18 19.08 -30.67
N ILE A 90 -2.01 19.71 -30.79
CA ILE A 90 -0.80 19.31 -30.07
C ILE A 90 -0.86 19.75 -28.61
N GLN A 91 -1.40 20.93 -28.31
CA GLN A 91 -1.67 21.36 -26.93
C GLN A 91 -2.61 20.40 -26.21
N MET A 92 -3.69 19.96 -26.87
CA MET A 92 -4.61 18.98 -26.28
C MET A 92 -3.92 17.64 -25.97
N LYS A 93 -3.00 17.18 -26.84
CA LYS A 93 -2.22 15.95 -26.60
C LYS A 93 -1.20 16.10 -25.47
N LEU A 94 -0.58 17.27 -25.34
CA LEU A 94 0.35 17.57 -24.25
C LEU A 94 -0.35 17.58 -22.88
N PHE A 95 -1.52 18.20 -22.77
CA PHE A 95 -2.31 18.18 -21.53
C PHE A 95 -2.74 16.76 -21.16
N ARG A 96 -3.09 15.94 -22.16
CA ARG A 96 -3.43 14.53 -21.96
C ARG A 96 -2.23 13.72 -21.42
N SER A 97 -1.04 13.90 -22.00
CA SER A 97 0.16 13.17 -21.55
C SER A 97 0.64 13.62 -20.16
N GLN A 98 0.51 14.92 -19.82
CA GLN A 98 0.79 15.42 -18.46
C GLN A 98 -0.12 14.76 -17.41
N ARG A 99 -1.43 14.67 -17.69
CA ARG A 99 -2.37 13.96 -16.81
C ARG A 99 -2.01 12.49 -16.62
N ASN A 100 -1.63 11.81 -17.70
CA ASN A 100 -1.22 10.42 -17.68
C ASN A 100 0.08 10.19 -16.87
N LEU A 101 1.01 11.15 -16.93
CA LEU A 101 2.22 11.16 -16.10
C LEU A 101 1.86 11.24 -14.61
N TYR A 102 0.98 12.15 -14.22
CA TYR A 102 0.52 12.23 -12.83
C TYR A 102 -0.19 10.95 -12.40
N LEU A 103 -1.06 10.41 -13.25
CA LEU A 103 -1.82 9.19 -12.97
C LEU A 103 -0.91 7.99 -12.67
N SER A 104 0.09 7.75 -13.53
CA SER A 104 1.07 6.67 -13.35
C SER A 104 2.00 6.93 -12.17
N GLY A 105 2.44 8.17 -11.96
CA GLY A 105 3.31 8.55 -10.85
C GLY A 105 2.63 8.39 -9.48
N PHE A 106 1.39 8.85 -9.35
CA PHE A 106 0.62 8.66 -8.11
C PHE A 106 0.35 7.18 -7.84
N SER A 107 0.04 6.40 -8.87
CA SER A 107 -0.19 4.97 -8.69
C SER A 107 1.08 4.24 -8.25
N LEU A 108 2.22 4.54 -8.86
CA LEU A 108 3.52 4.01 -8.44
C LEU A 108 3.81 4.33 -6.96
N PHE A 109 3.57 5.58 -6.56
CA PHE A 109 3.78 6.02 -5.18
C PHE A 109 2.83 5.32 -4.20
N LEU A 110 1.53 5.32 -4.49
CA LEU A 110 0.54 4.68 -3.63
C LEU A 110 0.73 3.18 -3.52
N TRP A 111 1.22 2.51 -4.57
CA TRP A 111 1.54 1.08 -4.51
C TRP A 111 2.62 0.78 -3.45
N LEU A 112 3.66 1.63 -3.38
CA LEU A 112 4.71 1.52 -2.36
C LEU A 112 4.18 1.81 -0.96
N VAL A 113 3.35 2.84 -0.82
CA VAL A 113 2.68 3.19 0.44
C VAL A 113 1.80 2.04 0.92
N LEU A 114 0.98 1.46 0.03
CA LEU A 114 0.11 0.33 0.33
C LEU A 114 0.93 -0.86 0.86
N ARG A 115 2.03 -1.21 0.19
CA ARG A 115 2.93 -2.29 0.63
C ARG A 115 3.50 -2.02 2.03
N ARG A 116 3.93 -0.78 2.28
CA ARG A 116 4.45 -0.37 3.60
C ARG A 116 3.38 -0.48 4.67
N THR A 117 2.18 0.05 4.42
CA THR A 117 1.05 0.03 5.37
C THR A 117 0.62 -1.39 5.71
N VAL A 118 0.45 -2.27 4.72
CA VAL A 118 0.08 -3.68 4.96
C VAL A 118 1.14 -4.41 5.80
N THR A 119 2.43 -4.14 5.53
CA THR A 119 3.53 -4.76 6.29
C THR A 119 3.52 -4.30 7.75
N LEU A 120 3.40 -2.99 7.98
CA LEU A 120 3.35 -2.42 9.33
C LEU A 120 2.12 -2.92 10.09
N LEU A 121 0.96 -2.98 9.45
CA LEU A 121 -0.27 -3.47 10.07
C LEU A 121 -0.14 -4.96 10.45
N THR A 122 0.53 -5.76 9.62
CA THR A 122 0.80 -7.18 9.92
C THR A 122 1.77 -7.33 11.08
N GLN A 123 2.80 -6.49 11.18
CA GLN A 123 3.74 -6.48 12.31
C GLN A 123 3.03 -6.09 13.61
N LEU A 124 2.27 -4.99 13.57
CA LEU A 124 1.50 -4.48 14.70
C LEU A 124 0.48 -5.51 15.21
N ALA A 125 -0.20 -6.23 14.31
CA ALA A 125 -1.11 -7.30 14.67
C ALA A 125 -0.41 -8.48 15.37
N LYS A 126 0.79 -8.85 14.93
CA LYS A 126 1.59 -9.91 15.58
C LYS A 126 2.07 -9.48 16.95
N GLU A 127 2.52 -8.24 17.11
CA GLU A 127 2.96 -7.70 18.40
C GLU A 127 1.81 -7.68 19.42
N MET A 128 0.62 -7.25 19.02
CA MET A 128 -0.56 -7.31 19.89
C MET A 128 -0.94 -8.75 20.28
N ALA A 129 -0.81 -9.70 19.35
CA ALA A 129 -1.03 -11.12 19.65
C ALA A 129 -0.05 -11.63 20.72
N SER A 130 1.24 -11.32 20.56
CA SER A 130 2.26 -11.72 21.52
C SER A 130 2.09 -11.05 22.87
N HIS A 131 1.68 -9.77 22.90
CA HIS A 131 1.45 -9.04 24.14
C HIS A 131 0.28 -9.64 24.92
N ALA A 132 -0.84 -9.93 24.26
CA ALA A 132 -2.00 -10.57 24.90
C ALA A 132 -1.67 -11.98 25.44
N ALA A 133 -0.87 -12.75 24.71
CA ALA A 133 -0.42 -14.07 25.16
C ALA A 133 0.53 -13.97 26.36
N LEU A 134 1.43 -12.99 26.36
CA LEU A 134 2.36 -12.74 27.47
C LEU A 134 1.61 -12.28 28.73
N GLU A 135 0.65 -11.38 28.59
CA GLU A 135 -0.18 -10.89 29.70
C GLU A 135 -0.95 -12.04 30.37
N THR A 136 -1.49 -12.96 29.56
CA THR A 136 -2.17 -14.16 30.07
C THR A 136 -1.19 -15.06 30.85
N GLN A 137 0.01 -15.31 30.31
CA GLN A 137 1.03 -16.12 31.00
C GLN A 137 1.49 -15.50 32.32
N VAL A 138 1.66 -14.17 32.36
CA VAL A 138 2.04 -13.45 33.59
C VAL A 138 0.94 -13.55 34.64
N ASN A 139 -0.33 -13.42 34.24
CA ASN A 139 -1.46 -13.55 35.15
C ASN A 139 -1.58 -14.97 35.70
N ASP A 140 -1.46 -16.00 34.85
CA ASP A 140 -1.50 -17.41 35.25
C ASP A 140 -0.36 -17.76 36.22
N ALA A 141 0.87 -17.30 35.92
CA ALA A 141 2.02 -17.51 36.79
C ALA A 141 1.87 -16.79 38.14
N THR A 142 1.31 -15.59 38.15
CA THR A 142 1.04 -14.83 39.37
C THR A 142 -0.04 -15.52 40.22
N GLU A 143 -1.09 -16.04 39.60
CA GLU A 143 -2.14 -16.79 40.31
C GLU A 143 -1.61 -18.10 40.89
N ALA A 144 -0.80 -18.84 40.11
CA ALA A 144 -0.13 -20.05 40.59
C ALA A 144 0.80 -19.75 41.77
N ALA A 145 1.63 -18.70 41.68
CA ALA A 145 2.50 -18.28 42.77
C ALA A 145 1.72 -17.94 44.05
N LYS A 146 0.61 -17.20 43.94
CA LYS A 146 -0.26 -16.90 45.09
C LYS A 146 -0.85 -18.16 45.72
N LYS A 147 -1.29 -19.13 44.91
CA LYS A 147 -1.81 -20.42 45.41
C LYS A 147 -0.73 -21.19 46.17
N TYR A 148 0.48 -21.28 45.62
CA TYR A 148 1.60 -21.95 46.29
C TYR A 148 1.99 -21.27 47.60
N MET A 149 2.00 -19.93 47.65
CA MET A 149 2.29 -19.19 48.90
C MET A 149 1.22 -19.48 49.97
N ALA A 150 -0.06 -19.43 49.60
CA ALA A 150 -1.16 -19.70 50.54
C ALA A 150 -1.20 -21.16 51.02
N GLU A 151 -0.85 -22.12 50.16
CA GLU A 151 -0.74 -23.54 50.56
C GLU A 151 0.44 -23.75 51.50
N ASN A 152 1.58 -23.11 51.24
CA ASN A 152 2.75 -23.22 52.10
C ASN A 152 2.52 -22.60 53.49
N GLU A 153 1.79 -21.47 53.57
CA GLU A 153 1.37 -20.88 54.85
C GLU A 153 0.49 -21.85 55.66
N ARG A 154 -0.47 -22.51 55.02
CA ARG A 154 -1.34 -23.50 55.68
C ARG A 154 -0.62 -24.76 56.15
N LEU A 155 0.49 -25.14 55.50
CA LEU A 155 1.30 -26.29 55.90
C LEU A 155 2.24 -25.96 57.06
N GLN A 156 2.49 -24.67 57.34
CA GLN A 156 3.34 -24.20 58.42
C GLN A 156 2.57 -23.90 59.73
N GLU A 157 1.24 -23.79 59.67
CA GLU A 157 0.33 -23.74 60.84
C GLU A 157 0.01 -25.15 61.39
#